data_AF-A0A8S9NGB8-F1
#
_entry.id   AF-A0A8S9NGB8-F1
#
_cell.length_a   1.000
_cell.length_b   1.000
_cell.length_c   1.000
_cell.angle_alpha   90.00
_cell.angle_beta   90.00
_cell.angle_gamma   90.00
#
_symmetry.space_group_name_H-M   'P 1'
#
loop_
_entity.id
_entity.type
_entity.pdbx_description
1 polymer ?
#
loop_
_entity_poly.entity_id
_entity_poly.type
_entity_poly.pdbx_seq_one_letter_code
_entity_poly.pdbx_strand_id
1 'polypeptide(L)'
;MQTDDASNNQRLNNKELLVQNIDYAVNLALIYILSLSIFPGFLYENTGHHGLGSWYALVLVAMYNCGNLVGRYTPLVEWLKIENRKGLTIATLSRFFLIPAFYFSAKFGDQGWMIMLVTFLGLTTGHLNVCILITAPKGYKGPEKNALGNLLVVFLTGGIVAGTSLGWLWLIGKKNAF
;
A
#
# COMPACT_ATOMS: atom_id res chain seq x y z
N MET A 1 38.34 38.18 10.26
CA MET A 1 38.06 36.74 10.45
C MET A 1 36.57 36.59 10.63
N GLN A 2 35.88 36.23 9.54
CA GLN A 2 34.46 35.83 9.53
C GLN A 2 34.26 34.97 8.26
N THR A 3 35.09 33.94 8.16
CA THR A 3 34.74 32.71 7.48
C THR A 3 33.96 31.88 8.50
N ASP A 4 32.87 31.23 8.09
CA ASP A 4 32.29 29.99 8.69
C ASP A 4 30.77 29.93 8.90
N ASP A 5 29.93 30.71 8.19
CA ASP A 5 28.46 30.53 8.25
C ASP A 5 27.77 30.19 6.90
N ALA A 6 28.52 30.08 5.81
CA ALA A 6 27.95 29.77 4.48
C ALA A 6 27.93 28.27 4.14
N SER A 7 28.61 27.42 4.91
CA SER A 7 28.82 26.00 4.59
C SER A 7 27.75 25.05 5.15
N ASN A 8 26.84 25.51 6.02
CA ASN A 8 25.98 24.61 6.81
C ASN A 8 24.51 24.53 6.36
N ASN A 9 24.19 25.03 5.16
CA ASN A 9 22.82 25.06 4.62
C ASN A 9 22.69 24.54 3.19
N GLN A 10 23.55 23.61 2.79
CA GLN A 10 23.42 22.99 1.47
C GLN A 10 22.21 22.05 1.47
N ARG A 11 21.13 22.46 0.81
CA ARG A 11 19.91 21.66 0.58
C ARG A 11 20.29 20.36 -0.13
N LEU A 12 19.78 19.23 0.34
CA LEU A 12 19.97 17.95 -0.34
C LEU A 12 19.37 17.97 -1.75
N ASN A 13 20.06 17.36 -2.71
CA ASN A 13 19.53 17.16 -4.05
C ASN A 13 18.44 16.07 -4.06
N ASN A 14 17.54 16.09 -5.04
CA ASN A 14 16.46 15.10 -5.18
C ASN A 14 16.99 13.66 -5.26
N LYS A 15 18.16 13.45 -5.87
CA LYS A 15 18.81 12.13 -5.93
C LYS A 15 19.27 11.65 -4.55
N GLU A 16 19.86 12.53 -3.76
CA GLU A 16 20.33 12.20 -2.40
C GLU A 16 19.16 11.93 -1.47
N LEU A 17 18.11 12.76 -1.55
CA LEU A 17 16.85 12.54 -0.83
C LEU A 17 16.23 11.19 -1.18
N LEU A 18 16.24 10.82 -2.46
CA LEU A 18 15.71 9.53 -2.90
C LEU A 18 16.56 8.37 -2.37
N VAL A 19 17.89 8.43 -2.49
CA VAL A 19 18.78 7.35 -2.02
C VAL A 19 18.64 7.13 -0.52
N GLN A 20 18.49 8.20 0.27
CA GLN A 20 18.29 8.10 1.73
C GLN A 20 16.92 7.55 2.15
N ASN A 21 15.92 7.61 1.26
CA ASN A 21 14.53 7.22 1.55
C ASN A 21 13.99 6.19 0.55
N ILE A 22 14.89 5.46 -0.11
CA ILE A 22 14.53 4.49 -1.12
C ILE A 22 13.73 3.33 -0.52
N ASP A 23 14.01 2.99 0.73
CA ASP A 23 13.24 2.03 1.53
C ASP A 23 11.78 2.45 1.67
N TYR A 24 11.51 3.72 2.02
CA TYR A 24 10.15 4.24 2.09
C TYR A 24 9.46 4.26 0.73
N ALA A 25 10.17 4.70 -0.32
CA ALA A 25 9.64 4.78 -1.67
C ALA A 25 9.28 3.40 -2.24
N VAL A 26 10.18 2.42 -2.07
CA VAL A 26 9.95 1.02 -2.47
C VAL A 26 8.83 0.41 -1.65
N ASN A 27 8.82 0.56 -0.33
CA ASN A 27 7.74 0.04 0.51
C ASN A 27 6.37 0.59 0.07
N LEU A 28 6.29 1.89 -0.22
CA LEU A 28 5.07 2.52 -0.71
C LEU A 28 4.64 1.94 -2.06
N ALA A 29 5.56 1.79 -3.01
CA ALA A 29 5.26 1.15 -4.29
C ALA A 29 4.77 -0.29 -4.11
N LEU A 30 5.46 -1.10 -3.30
CA LEU A 30 5.08 -2.49 -2.99
C LEU A 30 3.70 -2.57 -2.34
N ILE A 31 3.36 -1.61 -1.47
CA ILE A 31 2.04 -1.57 -0.83
C ILE A 31 0.93 -1.52 -1.87
N TYR A 32 1.04 -0.61 -2.84
CA TYR A 32 0.04 -0.43 -3.89
C TYR A 32 0.11 -1.51 -4.97
N ILE A 33 1.30 -2.01 -5.31
CA ILE A 33 1.49 -3.16 -6.21
C ILE A 33 0.68 -4.35 -5.71
N LEU A 34 0.85 -4.68 -4.43
CA LEU A 34 0.17 -5.82 -3.83
C LEU A 34 -1.34 -5.56 -3.70
N SER A 35 -1.74 -4.41 -3.16
CA SER A 35 -3.17 -4.11 -2.97
C SER A 35 -3.92 -4.15 -4.30
N LEU A 36 -3.35 -3.54 -5.34
CA LEU A 36 -4.02 -3.41 -6.62
C LEU A 36 -3.87 -4.62 -7.55
N SER A 37 -2.90 -5.49 -7.29
CA SER A 37 -2.85 -6.79 -7.95
C SER A 37 -3.93 -7.75 -7.45
N ILE A 38 -4.45 -7.56 -6.23
CA ILE A 38 -5.56 -8.35 -5.67
C ILE A 38 -6.91 -7.64 -5.90
N PHE A 39 -7.04 -6.40 -5.45
CA PHE A 39 -8.26 -5.59 -5.59
C PHE A 39 -8.11 -4.59 -6.73
N PRO A 40 -9.03 -4.49 -7.72
CA PRO A 40 -10.31 -5.17 -7.82
C PRO A 40 -10.27 -6.52 -8.57
N GLY A 41 -9.26 -6.77 -9.40
CA GLY A 41 -9.27 -7.83 -10.43
C GLY A 41 -9.61 -9.24 -9.93
N PHE A 42 -8.98 -9.71 -8.86
CA PHE A 42 -9.24 -11.03 -8.28
C PHE A 42 -10.66 -11.18 -7.72
N LEU A 43 -11.22 -10.08 -7.20
CA LEU A 43 -12.45 -10.10 -6.41
C LEU A 43 -13.71 -10.04 -7.27
N TYR A 44 -13.66 -9.37 -8.42
CA TYR A 44 -14.76 -9.40 -9.38
C TYR A 44 -14.91 -10.75 -10.08
N GLU A 45 -13.82 -11.52 -10.15
CA GLU A 45 -13.74 -12.71 -11.01
C GLU A 45 -13.95 -14.02 -10.22
N ASN A 46 -13.87 -13.99 -8.88
CA ASN A 46 -14.20 -15.13 -8.01
C ASN A 46 -15.62 -15.06 -7.45
N THR A 47 -16.54 -14.36 -8.12
CA THR A 47 -17.94 -14.36 -7.73
C THR A 47 -18.64 -15.63 -8.22
N GLY A 48 -18.32 -16.78 -7.63
CA GLY A 48 -19.11 -18.01 -7.77
C GLY A 48 -20.56 -17.83 -7.28
N HIS A 49 -21.29 -18.92 -7.12
CA HIS A 49 -22.63 -18.90 -6.50
C HIS A 49 -22.54 -18.51 -5.03
N HIS A 50 -22.66 -17.21 -4.81
CA HIS A 50 -22.53 -16.55 -3.52
C HIS A 50 -23.91 -16.08 -3.06
N GLY A 51 -24.20 -16.14 -1.76
CA GLY A 51 -25.51 -15.77 -1.21
C GLY A 51 -25.91 -14.31 -1.48
N LEU A 52 -24.93 -13.44 -1.81
CA LEU A 52 -25.13 -12.03 -2.13
C LEU A 52 -25.28 -11.74 -3.64
N GLY A 53 -25.08 -12.73 -4.52
CA GLY A 53 -25.19 -12.55 -5.97
C GLY A 53 -24.37 -11.37 -6.49
N SER A 54 -25.01 -10.47 -7.27
CA SER A 54 -24.37 -9.29 -7.86
C SER A 54 -23.87 -8.25 -6.85
N TRP A 55 -24.39 -8.26 -5.61
CA TRP A 55 -23.97 -7.33 -4.56
C TRP A 55 -22.61 -7.69 -3.94
N TYR A 56 -22.14 -8.91 -4.16
CA TYR A 56 -20.93 -9.39 -3.51
C TYR A 56 -19.69 -8.55 -3.84
N ALA A 57 -19.49 -8.21 -5.13
CA ALA A 57 -18.38 -7.36 -5.54
C ALA A 57 -18.46 -5.95 -4.91
N LEU A 58 -19.66 -5.37 -4.84
CA LEU A 58 -19.88 -4.07 -4.19
C LEU A 58 -19.54 -4.11 -2.70
N VAL A 59 -19.94 -5.18 -2.00
CA VAL A 59 -19.60 -5.37 -0.58
C VAL A 59 -18.09 -5.47 -0.41
N LEU A 60 -17.38 -6.25 -1.24
CA LEU A 60 -15.92 -6.34 -1.15
C LEU A 60 -15.23 -5.00 -1.39
N VAL A 61 -15.68 -4.22 -2.39
CA VAL A 61 -15.19 -2.84 -2.62
C VAL A 61 -15.45 -1.96 -1.41
N ALA A 62 -16.65 -1.99 -0.84
CA ALA A 62 -17.00 -1.18 0.32
C ALA A 62 -16.14 -1.55 1.54
N MET A 63 -15.95 -2.85 1.78
CA MET A 63 -15.18 -3.36 2.92
C MET A 63 -13.68 -3.06 2.79
N TYR A 64 -13.11 -3.13 1.59
CA TYR A 64 -11.75 -2.65 1.33
C TYR A 64 -11.59 -1.17 1.68
N ASN A 65 -12.51 -0.34 1.19
CA ASN A 65 -12.44 1.12 1.39
C ASN A 65 -12.68 1.49 2.86
N CYS A 66 -13.61 0.82 3.54
CA CYS A 66 -13.86 0.99 4.97
C CYS A 66 -12.62 0.63 5.79
N GLY A 67 -12.03 -0.56 5.54
CA GLY A 67 -10.78 -0.97 6.16
C GLY A 67 -9.66 0.03 5.91
N ASN A 68 -9.48 0.48 4.67
CA ASN A 68 -8.47 1.48 4.31
C ASN A 68 -8.69 2.82 5.00
N LEU A 69 -9.94 3.27 5.12
CA LEU A 69 -10.28 4.47 5.87
C LEU A 69 -9.87 4.34 7.33
N VAL A 70 -10.30 3.26 8.01
CA VAL A 70 -9.93 2.97 9.40
C VAL A 70 -8.41 2.92 9.55
N GLY A 71 -7.75 2.20 8.65
CA GLY A 71 -6.29 2.05 8.59
C GLY A 71 -5.57 3.40 8.58
N ARG A 72 -6.05 4.39 7.82
CA ARG A 72 -5.43 5.73 7.76
C ARG A 72 -5.47 6.49 9.08
N TYR A 73 -6.46 6.21 9.93
CA TYR A 73 -6.60 6.85 11.24
C TYR A 73 -5.88 6.10 12.36
N THR A 74 -5.56 4.82 12.17
CA THR A 74 -4.86 4.04 13.20
C THR A 74 -3.54 4.65 13.71
N PRO A 75 -2.70 5.36 12.92
CA PRO A 75 -1.47 5.98 13.43
C PRO A 75 -1.70 7.18 14.38
N LEU A 76 -2.95 7.64 14.54
CA LEU A 76 -3.33 8.59 15.60
C LEU A 76 -3.18 7.95 16.98
N VAL A 77 -3.28 6.63 17.06
CA VAL A 77 -3.11 5.87 18.28
C VAL A 77 -1.64 5.46 18.39
N GLU A 78 -0.91 6.02 19.36
CA GLU A 78 0.56 5.95 19.40
C GLU A 78 1.13 4.53 19.41
N TRP A 79 0.50 3.58 20.12
CA TRP A 79 0.98 2.20 20.18
C TRP A 79 0.83 1.42 18.86
N LEU A 80 -0.05 1.87 17.97
CA LEU A 80 -0.21 1.28 16.63
C LEU A 80 0.75 1.91 15.62
N LYS A 81 1.33 3.06 15.93
CA LYS A 81 2.16 3.82 14.99
C LYS A 81 3.53 3.16 14.79
N ILE A 82 3.77 2.66 13.58
CA ILE A 82 5.05 2.07 13.21
C ILE A 82 5.97 3.15 12.64
N GLU A 83 6.97 3.58 13.43
CA GLU A 83 7.97 4.57 13.00
C GLU A 83 9.32 3.93 12.64
N ASN A 84 9.54 2.67 13.04
CA ASN A 84 10.78 1.96 12.75
C ASN A 84 10.84 1.57 11.25
N ARG A 85 11.88 2.04 10.55
CA ARG A 85 12.16 1.71 9.13
C ARG A 85 12.13 0.20 8.88
N LYS A 86 12.82 -0.59 9.71
CA LYS A 86 12.84 -2.06 9.57
C LYS A 86 11.46 -2.67 9.80
N GLY A 87 10.71 -2.14 10.78
CA GLY A 87 9.34 -2.56 11.06
C GLY A 87 8.40 -2.32 9.88
N LEU A 88 8.50 -1.16 9.23
CA LEU A 88 7.72 -0.84 8.04
C LEU A 88 8.04 -1.75 6.86
N THR A 89 9.32 -2.04 6.62
CA THR A 89 9.73 -2.97 5.57
C THR A 89 9.23 -4.39 5.85
N ILE A 90 9.41 -4.89 7.08
CA ILE A 90 8.92 -6.23 7.47
C ILE A 90 7.40 -6.31 7.34
N ALA A 91 6.67 -5.30 7.82
CA ALA A 91 5.23 -5.24 7.72
C ALA A 91 4.74 -5.13 6.26
N THR A 92 5.51 -4.45 5.39
CA THR A 92 5.19 -4.40 3.96
C THR A 92 5.41 -5.75 3.28
N LEU A 93 6.53 -6.41 3.57
CA LEU A 93 6.86 -7.72 3.02
C LEU A 93 5.92 -8.82 3.53
N SER A 94 5.49 -8.76 4.79
CA SER A 94 4.55 -9.75 5.33
C SER A 94 3.20 -9.72 4.62
N ARG A 95 2.82 -8.60 4.00
CA ARG A 95 1.58 -8.54 3.21
C ARG A 95 1.60 -9.47 2.00
N PHE A 96 2.76 -9.88 1.48
CA PHE A 96 2.81 -10.86 0.39
C PHE A 96 2.21 -12.22 0.78
N PHE A 97 2.15 -12.56 2.07
CA PHE A 97 1.41 -13.74 2.56
C PHE A 97 -0.11 -13.63 2.32
N LEU A 98 -0.64 -12.44 2.02
CA LEU A 98 -2.03 -12.28 1.63
C LEU A 98 -2.29 -12.92 0.26
N ILE A 99 -1.33 -12.94 -0.67
CA ILE A 99 -1.53 -13.56 -2.00
C ILE A 99 -1.96 -15.05 -1.86
N PRO A 100 -1.20 -15.92 -1.17
CA PRO A 100 -1.62 -17.30 -0.97
C PRO A 100 -2.87 -17.41 -0.07
N ALA A 101 -3.07 -16.51 0.90
CA ALA A 101 -4.29 -16.52 1.73
C ALA A 101 -5.56 -16.23 0.91
N PHE A 102 -5.52 -15.23 0.02
CA PHE A 102 -6.60 -14.92 -0.91
C PHE A 102 -6.84 -16.08 -1.88
N TYR A 103 -5.78 -16.67 -2.44
CA TYR A 103 -5.90 -17.84 -3.30
C TYR A 103 -6.57 -19.03 -2.60
N PHE A 104 -6.14 -19.35 -1.37
CA PHE A 104 -6.72 -20.42 -0.58
C PHE A 104 -8.18 -20.12 -0.20
N SER A 105 -8.47 -18.90 0.23
CA SER A 105 -9.82 -18.46 0.56
C SER A 105 -10.77 -18.49 -0.63
N ALA A 106 -10.29 -18.24 -1.85
CA ALA A 106 -11.15 -18.36 -3.03
C ALA A 106 -11.47 -19.80 -3.42
N LYS A 107 -10.58 -20.75 -3.10
CA LYS A 107 -10.77 -22.17 -3.45
C LYS A 107 -11.53 -22.96 -2.38
N PHE A 108 -11.32 -22.63 -1.10
CA PHE A 108 -11.84 -23.40 0.03
C PHE A 108 -12.58 -22.56 1.07
N GLY A 109 -12.44 -21.23 1.02
CA GLY A 109 -13.07 -20.33 1.98
C GLY A 109 -14.49 -19.94 1.59
N ASP A 110 -15.27 -19.59 2.60
CA ASP A 110 -16.59 -18.99 2.41
C ASP A 110 -16.50 -17.49 2.07
N GLN A 111 -17.66 -16.87 1.84
CA GLN A 111 -17.77 -15.44 1.58
C GLN A 111 -17.26 -14.58 2.75
N GLY A 112 -17.41 -15.04 3.99
CA GLY A 112 -17.01 -14.34 5.19
C GLY A 112 -15.49 -14.20 5.29
N TRP A 113 -14.76 -15.27 5.02
CA TRP A 113 -13.29 -15.25 4.96
C TRP A 113 -12.77 -14.28 3.92
N MET A 114 -13.41 -14.20 2.75
CA MET A 114 -13.00 -13.26 1.73
C MET A 114 -13.26 -11.81 2.12
N ILE A 115 -14.43 -11.52 2.70
CA ILE A 115 -14.74 -10.19 3.22
C ILE A 115 -13.74 -9.77 4.31
N MET A 116 -13.39 -10.69 5.22
CA MET A 116 -12.40 -10.45 6.27
C MET A 116 -11.02 -10.11 5.69
N LEU A 117 -10.52 -10.94 4.76
CA LEU A 117 -9.22 -10.74 4.11
C LEU A 117 -9.16 -9.44 3.33
N VAL A 118 -10.23 -9.07 2.62
CA VAL A 118 -10.33 -7.80 1.89
C VAL A 118 -10.33 -6.60 2.83
N THR A 119 -11.06 -6.69 3.94
CA THR A 119 -11.08 -5.64 4.96
C THR A 119 -9.69 -5.47 5.56
N PHE A 120 -9.01 -6.57 5.88
CA PHE A 120 -7.65 -6.57 6.41
C PHE A 120 -6.61 -6.04 5.39
N LEU A 121 -6.76 -6.39 4.11
CA LEU A 121 -5.96 -5.84 3.03
C LEU A 121 -6.12 -4.31 2.95
N GLY A 122 -7.35 -3.82 3.04
CA GLY A 122 -7.66 -2.38 3.11
C GLY A 122 -7.00 -1.72 4.31
N LEU A 123 -7.22 -2.27 5.51
CA LEU A 123 -6.68 -1.75 6.77
C LEU A 123 -5.16 -1.63 6.75
N THR A 124 -4.46 -2.69 6.32
CA THR A 124 -2.98 -2.67 6.22
C THR A 124 -2.49 -1.70 5.15
N THR A 125 -3.21 -1.53 4.04
CA THR A 125 -2.90 -0.52 3.01
C THR A 125 -2.95 0.89 3.60
N GLY A 126 -4.05 1.24 4.26
CA GLY A 126 -4.24 2.55 4.84
C GLY A 126 -3.24 2.86 5.96
N HIS A 127 -3.04 1.89 6.86
CA HIS A 127 -2.13 2.01 7.99
C HIS A 127 -0.68 2.25 7.56
N LEU A 128 -0.11 1.34 6.76
CA LEU A 128 1.30 1.42 6.38
C LEU A 128 1.57 2.63 5.48
N ASN A 129 0.63 2.96 4.58
CA ASN A 129 0.73 4.16 3.74
C ASN A 129 0.90 5.44 4.58
N VAL A 130 0.05 5.61 5.60
CA VAL A 130 0.11 6.79 6.47
C VAL A 130 1.36 6.77 7.36
N CYS A 131 1.73 5.61 7.92
CA CYS A 131 2.95 5.49 8.72
C CYS A 131 4.20 5.89 7.91
N ILE A 132 4.30 5.48 6.64
CA ILE A 132 5.40 5.87 5.74
C ILE A 132 5.37 7.37 5.46
N LEU A 133 4.21 7.92 5.05
CA LEU A 133 4.09 9.33 4.66
C LEU A 133 4.30 10.29 5.84
N ILE A 134 4.02 9.87 7.07
CA ILE A 134 4.32 10.65 8.29
C ILE A 134 5.79 10.54 8.66
N THR A 135 6.40 9.36 8.53
CA THR A 135 7.76 9.11 9.03
C THR A 135 8.85 9.56 8.08
N ALA A 136 8.67 9.38 6.77
CA ALA A 136 9.66 9.73 5.75
C ALA A 136 10.10 11.21 5.75
N PRO A 137 9.19 12.22 5.87
CA PRO A 137 9.60 13.63 5.88
C PRO A 137 10.13 14.11 7.25
N LYS A 138 10.20 13.27 8.29
CA LYS A 138 10.76 13.68 9.58
C LYS A 138 12.25 13.95 9.47
N GLY A 139 12.71 15.04 10.10
CA GLY A 139 14.12 15.43 10.10
C GLY A 139 14.58 16.24 8.88
N TYR A 140 13.76 16.38 7.84
CA TYR A 140 14.08 17.18 6.66
C TYR A 140 13.61 18.65 6.78
N LYS A 141 14.23 19.57 6.01
CA LYS A 141 13.81 20.98 5.93
C LYS A 141 12.53 21.11 5.10
N GLY A 142 11.77 22.21 5.25
CA GLY A 142 10.50 22.43 4.55
C GLY A 142 10.55 22.16 3.03
N PRO A 143 11.51 22.76 2.27
CA PRO A 143 11.67 22.49 0.85
C PRO A 143 12.02 21.03 0.51
N GLU A 144 12.80 20.36 1.36
CA GLU A 144 13.19 18.96 1.20
C GLU A 144 12.02 18.01 1.46
N LYS A 145 11.17 18.31 2.46
CA LYS A 145 9.92 17.58 2.71
C LYS A 145 8.99 17.63 1.51
N ASN A 146 8.88 18.79 0.85
CA ASN A 146 8.07 18.93 -0.35
C ASN A 146 8.62 18.12 -1.52
N ALA A 147 9.94 18.19 -1.76
CA ALA A 147 10.60 17.39 -2.78
C ALA A 147 10.46 15.88 -2.52
N LEU A 148 10.68 15.44 -1.28
CA LEU A 148 10.51 14.05 -0.87
C LEU A 148 9.06 13.59 -1.00
N GLY A 149 8.09 14.41 -0.61
CA GLY A 149 6.66 14.12 -0.79
C GLY A 149 6.32 13.84 -2.25
N ASN A 150 6.78 14.70 -3.17
CA ASN A 150 6.59 14.49 -4.61
C ASN A 150 7.24 13.21 -5.11
N LEU A 151 8.46 12.89 -4.65
CA LEU A 151 9.13 11.63 -4.99
C LEU A 151 8.32 10.42 -4.51
N LEU A 152 7.84 10.44 -3.27
CA LEU A 152 7.01 9.35 -2.73
C LEU A 152 5.71 9.18 -3.53
N VAL A 153 5.06 10.27 -3.94
CA VAL A 153 3.85 10.23 -4.78
C VAL A 153 4.12 9.60 -6.15
N VAL A 154 5.30 9.86 -6.75
CA VAL A 154 5.70 9.21 -8.02
C VAL A 154 5.82 7.70 -7.84
N PHE A 155 6.47 7.24 -6.77
CA PHE A 155 6.60 5.80 -6.49
C PHE A 155 5.25 5.14 -6.16
N LEU A 156 4.40 5.83 -5.40
CA LEU A 156 3.03 5.42 -5.14
C LEU A 156 2.26 5.24 -6.46
N THR A 157 2.33 6.22 -7.34
CA THR A 157 1.62 6.19 -8.63
C THR A 157 2.17 5.09 -9.54
N GLY A 158 3.50 4.92 -9.59
CA GLY A 158 4.12 3.80 -10.29
C GLY A 158 3.68 2.44 -9.73
N GLY A 159 3.56 2.33 -8.41
CA GLY A 159 3.02 1.15 -7.75
C GLY A 159 1.56 0.87 -8.10
N ILE A 160 0.74 1.92 -8.25
CA ILE A 160 -0.65 1.80 -8.70
C ILE A 160 -0.74 1.26 -10.12
N VAL A 161 0.05 1.82 -11.05
CA VAL A 161 0.08 1.38 -12.44
C VAL A 161 0.54 -0.08 -12.51
N ALA A 162 1.65 -0.42 -11.86
CA ALA A 162 2.18 -1.78 -11.86
C ALA A 162 1.22 -2.78 -11.20
N GLY A 163 0.63 -2.43 -10.04
CA GLY A 163 -0.34 -3.27 -9.35
C GLY A 163 -1.58 -3.54 -10.19
N THR A 164 -2.13 -2.50 -10.81
CA THR A 164 -3.29 -2.63 -11.71
C THR A 164 -2.96 -3.57 -12.88
N SER A 165 -1.80 -3.42 -13.52
CA SER A 165 -1.34 -4.30 -14.61
C SER A 165 -1.15 -5.76 -14.14
N LEU A 166 -0.57 -5.97 -12.96
CA LEU A 166 -0.40 -7.31 -12.38
C LEU A 166 -1.75 -7.95 -12.02
N GLY A 167 -2.77 -7.15 -11.73
CA GLY A 167 -4.14 -7.63 -11.53
C GLY A 167 -4.69 -8.43 -12.72
N TRP A 168 -4.24 -8.14 -13.94
CA TRP A 168 -4.63 -8.87 -15.15
C TRP A 168 -4.05 -10.27 -15.22
N LEU A 169 -2.94 -10.54 -14.52
CA LEU A 169 -2.35 -11.89 -14.49
C LEU A 169 -3.31 -12.92 -13.89
N TRP A 170 -4.21 -12.50 -12.99
CA TRP A 170 -5.27 -13.36 -12.46
C TRP A 170 -6.29 -13.81 -13.51
N LEU A 171 -6.39 -13.10 -14.63
CA LEU A 171 -7.31 -13.42 -15.73
C LEU A 171 -6.71 -14.44 -16.71
N ILE A 172 -5.38 -14.55 -16.75
CA ILE A 172 -4.68 -15.46 -17.67
C ILE A 172 -4.99 -16.91 -17.28
N GLY A 173 -5.70 -17.62 -18.15
CA GLY A 173 -6.06 -19.04 -17.96
C GLY A 173 -7.54 -19.31 -17.71
N LYS A 174 -8.39 -18.29 -17.56
CA LYS A 174 -9.84 -18.46 -17.52
C LYS A 174 -10.42 -18.52 -18.94
N LYS A 175 -11.15 -19.60 -19.26
CA LYS A 175 -11.68 -19.87 -20.61
C LYS A 175 -12.78 -18.90 -21.09
N ASN A 176 -13.33 -18.06 -20.20
CA ASN A 176 -14.42 -17.12 -20.50
C ASN A 176 -14.08 -15.69 -20.06
N ALA A 177 -12.80 -15.29 -20.07
CA ALA A 177 -12.47 -13.88 -19.93
C ALA A 177 -12.67 -13.22 -21.29
N PHE A 178 -13.62 -12.26 -21.34
CA PHE A 178 -14.20 -11.53 -22.48
C PHE A 178 -15.41 -12.21 -23.15
#